data_AF-S3DGC1-F1
#
_entry.id   AF-S3DGC1-F1
#
_cell.length_a   1.000
_cell.length_b   1.000
_cell.length_c   1.000
_cell.angle_alpha   90.00
_cell.angle_beta   90.00
_cell.angle_gamma   90.00
#
_symmetry.space_group_name_H-M   'P 1'
#
loop_
_entity.id
_entity.type
_entity.pdbx_description
1 polymer ?
#
loop_
_entity_poly.entity_id
_entity_poly.type
_entity_poly.pdbx_seq_one_letter_code
_entity_poly.pdbx_strand_id
1 'polypeptide(L)'
;MSETEVKPQFQSDFEEFDTPTQRTKAPVSRILNSVRLGLTLLALLSSIVIVGTSSHTLGTFKSTHLGDEFLLPLWPADFDLRPTTALVACGVFIIFFSALSLVASSVPAIRNKTLIHTIISFIAPTVGLIAGLVGTSFFYGVNSSSTTHSLQSWSCQWSAIDMNMKPHFRTLCKESKTALYLMVMMIPLQVIVMSLVAFGAVAEKKQRQIVVHERKGSPAMS
;
A
#
# COMPACT_ATOMS: atom_id res chain seq x y z
N MET A 1 29.23 79.00 3.90
CA MET A 1 27.76 79.06 4.03
C MET A 1 27.21 78.45 2.75
N SER A 2 26.93 77.15 2.79
CA SER A 2 26.34 76.38 1.69
C SER A 2 25.30 75.46 2.28
N GLU A 3 24.05 75.68 1.87
CA GLU A 3 22.91 74.80 2.10
C GLU A 3 23.19 73.41 1.55
N THR A 4 22.82 72.37 2.31
CA THR A 4 22.65 71.02 1.77
C THR A 4 21.23 70.58 2.04
N GLU A 5 20.52 70.48 0.92
CA GLU A 5 19.19 69.97 0.64
C GLU A 5 18.79 68.75 1.50
N VAL A 6 17.71 68.87 2.28
CA VAL A 6 17.06 67.75 2.97
C VAL A 6 16.06 67.12 2.00
N LYS A 7 16.46 65.99 1.41
CA LYS A 7 15.57 65.13 0.62
C LYS A 7 14.60 64.40 1.56
N PRO A 8 13.27 64.52 1.41
CA PRO A 8 12.34 63.72 2.19
C PRO A 8 12.43 62.26 1.74
N GLN A 9 12.81 61.36 2.64
CA GLN A 9 12.60 59.93 2.43
C GLN A 9 11.10 59.67 2.42
N PHE A 10 10.60 59.30 1.25
CA PHE A 10 9.28 58.69 1.08
C PHE A 10 9.30 57.32 1.78
N GLN A 11 8.87 57.29 3.03
CA GLN A 11 8.63 56.07 3.78
C GLN A 11 7.30 55.50 3.29
N SER A 12 7.36 54.57 2.34
CA SER A 12 6.19 53.81 1.93
C SER A 12 5.76 52.93 3.11
N ASP A 13 4.68 53.31 3.79
CA ASP A 13 3.88 52.40 4.60
C ASP A 13 3.30 51.33 3.67
N PHE A 14 4.12 50.32 3.38
CA PHE A 14 3.60 49.00 3.13
C PHE A 14 3.40 48.43 4.53
N GLU A 15 2.19 48.62 5.07
CA GLU A 15 1.65 47.71 6.08
C GLU A 15 1.75 46.32 5.45
N GLU A 16 2.81 45.61 5.84
CA GLU A 16 2.96 44.19 5.62
C GLU A 16 1.66 43.57 6.10
N PHE A 17 0.81 43.19 5.14
CA PHE A 17 -0.39 42.44 5.39
C PHE A 17 0.07 41.13 6.01
N ASP A 18 0.15 41.15 7.33
CA ASP A 18 0.56 40.06 8.18
C ASP A 18 -0.43 38.94 7.91
N THR A 19 -0.04 38.05 6.99
CA THR A 19 -0.81 36.87 6.65
C THR A 19 -1.17 36.20 7.96
N PRO A 20 -2.47 35.93 8.22
CA PRO A 20 -2.89 35.43 9.52
C PRO A 20 -2.06 34.20 9.81
N THR A 21 -1.33 34.35 10.90
CA THR A 21 -0.25 33.52 11.38
C THR A 21 -0.59 32.06 11.13
N GLN A 22 0.34 31.36 10.49
CA GLN A 22 0.41 29.92 10.32
C GLN A 22 0.42 29.23 11.69
N ARG A 23 -0.70 29.30 12.43
CA ARG A 23 -0.86 28.90 13.83
C ARG A 23 -0.98 27.38 13.92
N THR A 24 0.15 26.75 14.16
CA THR A 24 0.30 25.72 15.21
C THR A 24 -0.56 24.44 15.07
N LYS A 25 -0.81 23.94 13.86
CA LYS A 25 -1.33 22.55 13.64
C LYS A 25 -0.49 21.71 12.66
N ALA A 26 0.75 22.13 12.39
CA ALA A 26 1.70 21.41 11.55
C ALA A 26 2.22 20.04 12.07
N PRO A 27 2.24 19.69 13.38
CA PRO A 27 2.84 18.42 13.79
C PRO A 27 1.96 17.21 13.45
N VAL A 28 0.64 17.32 13.63
CA VAL A 28 -0.27 16.17 13.45
C VAL A 28 -0.36 15.72 11.99
N SER A 29 -0.46 16.64 11.03
CA SER A 29 -0.50 16.30 9.60
C SER A 29 0.80 15.66 9.11
N ARG A 30 1.95 16.12 9.63
CA ARG A 30 3.27 15.50 9.36
C ARG A 30 3.33 14.08 9.90
N ILE A 31 2.89 13.86 11.15
CA ILE A 31 2.86 12.52 11.75
C ILE A 31 1.94 11.59 10.96
N LEU A 32 0.73 12.03 10.61
CA LEU A 32 -0.22 11.23 9.82
C LEU A 32 0.39 10.83 8.47
N ASN A 33 1.06 11.76 7.78
CA ASN A 33 1.72 11.48 6.52
C ASN A 33 2.92 10.53 6.67
N SER A 34 3.73 10.70 7.72
CA SER A 34 4.87 9.81 8.02
C SER A 34 4.42 8.39 8.37
N VAL A 35 3.41 8.25 9.24
CA VAL A 35 2.81 6.96 9.60
C VAL A 35 2.25 6.29 8.35
N ARG A 36 1.48 7.03 7.55
CA ARG A 36 0.93 6.52 6.30
C ARG A 36 2.03 6.03 5.34
N LEU A 37 3.09 6.81 5.12
CA LEU A 37 4.22 6.41 4.28
C LEU A 37 4.91 5.15 4.82
N GLY A 38 5.08 5.07 6.14
CA GLY A 38 5.62 3.88 6.80
C GLY A 38 4.76 2.63 6.59
N LEU A 39 3.44 2.76 6.73
CA LEU A 39 2.51 1.64 6.48
C LEU A 39 2.49 1.24 5.00
N THR A 40 2.54 2.19 4.06
CA THR A 40 2.60 1.88 2.63
C THR A 40 3.91 1.18 2.27
N LEU A 41 5.03 1.59 2.87
CA LEU A 41 6.32 0.91 2.69
C LEU A 41 6.27 -0.52 3.26
N LEU A 42 5.67 -0.70 4.44
CA LEU A 42 5.47 -2.02 5.03
C LEU A 42 4.62 -2.91 4.12
N ALA A 43 3.51 -2.36 3.58
CA ALA A 43 2.66 -3.07 2.62
C ALA A 43 3.45 -3.49 1.36
N LEU A 44 4.28 -2.59 0.82
CA LEU A 44 5.13 -2.88 -0.33
C LEU A 44 6.12 -4.03 -0.02
N LEU A 45 6.85 -3.95 1.10
CA LEU A 45 7.80 -4.99 1.49
C LEU A 45 7.11 -6.34 1.72
N SER A 46 5.98 -6.35 2.43
CA SER A 46 5.20 -7.57 2.63
C SER A 46 4.70 -8.15 1.32
N SER A 47 4.23 -7.33 0.38
CA SER A 47 3.77 -7.79 -0.93
C SER A 47 4.90 -8.40 -1.78
N ILE A 48 6.12 -7.86 -1.70
CA ILE A 48 7.31 -8.46 -2.34
C ILE A 48 7.58 -9.85 -1.76
N VAL A 49 7.49 -10.02 -0.44
CA VAL A 49 7.67 -11.34 0.20
C VAL A 49 6.59 -12.32 -0.23
N ILE A 50 5.32 -11.89 -0.31
CA ILE A 50 4.20 -12.72 -0.80
C ILE A 50 4.48 -13.19 -2.23
N VAL A 51 4.83 -12.28 -3.13
CA VAL A 51 5.12 -12.62 -4.54
C VAL A 51 6.34 -13.52 -4.63
N GLY A 52 7.41 -13.24 -3.88
CA GLY A 52 8.64 -14.02 -3.90
C GLY A 52 8.42 -15.46 -3.46
N THR A 53 7.77 -15.65 -2.31
CA THR A 53 7.45 -16.99 -1.77
C THR A 53 6.46 -17.76 -2.65
N SER A 54 5.42 -17.08 -3.15
CA SER A 54 4.43 -17.70 -4.04
C SER A 54 5.01 -18.04 -5.42
N SER A 55 5.92 -17.23 -5.95
CA SER A 55 6.58 -17.48 -7.24
C SER A 55 7.61 -18.60 -7.13
N HIS A 56 8.35 -18.68 -6.01
CA HIS A 56 9.31 -19.76 -5.77
C HIS A 56 8.62 -21.13 -5.67
N THR A 57 7.52 -21.20 -4.92
CA THR A 57 6.71 -22.42 -4.79
C THR A 57 6.11 -22.85 -6.12
N LEU A 58 5.52 -21.92 -6.88
CA LEU A 58 4.95 -22.19 -8.20
C LEU A 58 6.02 -22.60 -9.23
N GLY A 59 7.19 -21.96 -9.21
CA GLY A 59 8.32 -22.32 -10.08
C GLY A 59 8.84 -23.73 -9.78
N THR A 60 8.94 -24.09 -8.49
CA THR A 60 9.37 -25.42 -8.09
C THR A 60 8.37 -26.49 -8.50
N PHE A 61 7.06 -26.22 -8.38
CA PHE A 61 6.02 -27.09 -8.92
C PHE A 61 6.21 -27.31 -10.42
N LYS A 62 6.30 -26.24 -11.22
CA LYS A 62 6.45 -26.34 -12.67
C LYS A 62 7.72 -27.08 -13.10
N SER A 63 8.81 -26.96 -12.35
CA SER A 63 10.08 -27.65 -12.65
C SER A 63 10.11 -29.12 -12.19
N THR A 64 9.27 -29.52 -11.23
CA THR A 64 9.25 -30.89 -10.69
C THR A 64 7.98 -31.66 -11.05
N HIS A 65 7.02 -31.02 -11.69
CA HIS A 65 5.85 -31.65 -12.25
C HIS A 65 6.25 -32.44 -13.50
N LEU A 66 6.03 -33.74 -13.43
CA LEU A 66 6.17 -34.69 -14.53
C LEU A 66 4.76 -34.92 -15.06
N GLY A 67 4.59 -34.88 -16.38
CA GLY A 67 3.28 -35.09 -17.01
C GLY A 67 2.73 -36.50 -16.79
N ASP A 68 1.46 -36.72 -17.15
CA ASP A 68 0.72 -37.97 -16.92
C ASP A 68 1.35 -39.22 -17.56
N GLU A 69 2.31 -39.02 -18.47
CA GLU A 69 3.08 -40.07 -19.14
C GLU A 69 4.02 -40.84 -18.18
N PHE A 70 4.31 -40.29 -16.98
CA PHE A 70 5.23 -40.88 -16.01
C PHE A 70 4.47 -41.53 -14.85
N LEU A 71 4.74 -42.81 -14.60
CA LEU A 71 4.10 -43.65 -13.56
C LEU A 71 4.45 -43.27 -12.10
N LEU A 72 5.31 -42.28 -11.86
CA LEU A 72 5.65 -41.75 -10.52
C LEU A 72 5.37 -40.25 -10.45
N PRO A 73 4.10 -39.81 -10.51
CA PRO A 73 3.77 -38.42 -10.34
C PRO A 73 4.02 -38.00 -8.88
N LEU A 74 5.01 -37.14 -8.67
CA LEU A 74 5.33 -36.58 -7.36
C LEU A 74 4.21 -35.66 -6.83
N TRP A 75 3.39 -35.15 -7.74
CA TRP A 75 2.26 -34.25 -7.48
C TRP A 75 0.96 -34.93 -7.95
N PRO A 76 -0.18 -34.70 -7.29
CA PRO A 76 -1.48 -35.18 -7.75
C PRO A 76 -1.83 -34.65 -9.15
N ALA A 77 -2.56 -35.43 -9.95
CA ALA A 77 -3.02 -35.03 -11.29
C ALA A 77 -3.99 -33.83 -11.23
N ASP A 78 -4.93 -33.85 -10.26
CA ASP A 78 -5.85 -32.75 -10.01
C ASP A 78 -5.29 -31.79 -8.95
N PHE A 79 -4.64 -30.72 -9.41
CA PHE A 79 -3.98 -29.75 -8.54
C PHE A 79 -4.53 -28.33 -8.71
N ASP A 80 -5.05 -27.75 -7.63
CA ASP A 80 -5.59 -26.40 -7.65
C ASP A 80 -4.49 -25.35 -7.46
N LEU A 81 -4.02 -24.81 -8.59
CA LEU A 81 -3.04 -23.72 -8.65
C LEU A 81 -3.67 -22.32 -8.53
N ARG A 82 -5.00 -22.23 -8.65
CA ARG A 82 -5.76 -20.97 -8.65
C ARG A 82 -5.48 -20.09 -7.41
N PRO A 83 -5.41 -20.63 -6.18
CA PRO A 83 -5.12 -19.80 -5.01
C PRO A 83 -3.72 -19.17 -5.06
N THR A 84 -2.71 -19.93 -5.49
CA THR A 84 -1.33 -19.47 -5.58
C THR A 84 -1.14 -18.46 -6.71
N THR A 85 -1.76 -18.67 -7.88
CA THR A 85 -1.71 -17.70 -8.98
C THR A 85 -2.44 -16.41 -8.63
N ALA A 86 -3.57 -16.49 -7.92
CA ALA A 86 -4.27 -15.33 -7.40
C ALA A 86 -3.41 -14.52 -6.41
N LEU A 87 -2.70 -15.18 -5.48
CA LEU A 87 -1.77 -14.54 -4.56
C LEU A 87 -0.65 -13.78 -5.28
N VAL A 88 -0.04 -14.40 -6.31
CA VAL A 88 1.00 -13.75 -7.13
C VAL A 88 0.43 -12.54 -7.86
N ALA A 89 -0.69 -12.70 -8.57
CA ALA A 89 -1.29 -11.61 -9.34
C ALA A 89 -1.68 -10.43 -8.43
N CYS A 90 -2.38 -10.71 -7.32
CA CYS A 90 -2.77 -9.70 -6.34
C CYS A 90 -1.55 -9.00 -5.71
N GLY A 91 -0.51 -9.76 -5.36
CA GLY A 91 0.73 -9.21 -4.82
C GLY A 91 1.42 -8.26 -5.80
N VAL A 92 1.48 -8.58 -7.10
CA VAL A 92 2.06 -7.71 -8.13
C VAL A 92 1.29 -6.39 -8.26
N PHE A 93 -0.05 -6.41 -8.21
CA PHE A 93 -0.84 -5.18 -8.20
C PHE A 93 -0.54 -4.34 -6.96
N ILE A 94 -0.47 -4.94 -5.78
CA ILE A 94 -0.13 -4.23 -4.54
C ILE A 94 1.25 -3.56 -4.66
N ILE A 95 2.26 -4.27 -5.17
CA ILE A 95 3.60 -3.72 -5.39
C ILE A 95 3.52 -2.50 -6.31
N PHE A 96 2.88 -2.64 -7.47
CA PHE A 96 2.79 -1.59 -8.47
C PHE A 96 2.14 -0.31 -7.92
N PHE A 97 0.96 -0.44 -7.31
CA PHE A 97 0.23 0.71 -6.77
C PHE A 97 0.89 1.32 -5.53
N SER A 98 1.48 0.49 -4.66
CA SER A 98 2.23 0.98 -3.49
C SER A 98 3.49 1.73 -3.92
N ALA A 99 4.23 1.20 -4.90
CA ALA A 99 5.40 1.87 -5.48
C ALA A 99 5.00 3.20 -6.12
N LEU A 100 3.92 3.23 -6.91
CA LEU A 100 3.39 4.45 -7.50
C LEU A 100 3.02 5.49 -6.42
N SER A 101 2.39 5.06 -5.33
CA SER A 101 2.06 5.95 -4.20
C SER A 101 3.30 6.51 -3.50
N LEU A 102 4.37 5.71 -3.35
CA LEU A 102 5.64 6.19 -2.77
C LEU A 102 6.32 7.19 -3.71
N VAL A 103 6.43 6.87 -5.00
CA VAL A 103 7.02 7.77 -6.01
C VAL A 103 6.25 9.08 -6.09
N ALA A 104 4.92 9.03 -6.12
CA ALA A 104 4.07 10.22 -6.13
C ALA A 104 4.26 11.10 -4.89
N SER A 105 4.65 10.51 -3.75
CA SER A 105 4.92 11.24 -2.51
C SER A 105 6.33 11.86 -2.48
N SER A 106 7.29 11.24 -3.15
CA SER A 106 8.67 11.72 -3.24
C SER A 106 8.86 12.81 -4.29
N VAL A 107 8.08 12.79 -5.38
CA VAL A 107 8.23 13.74 -6.50
C VAL A 107 7.53 15.07 -6.18
N PRO A 108 8.27 16.20 -6.05
CA PRO A 108 7.69 17.51 -5.69
C PRO A 108 6.65 18.01 -6.70
N ALA A 109 6.86 17.72 -7.99
CA ALA A 109 5.94 18.12 -9.06
C ALA A 109 4.55 17.49 -8.94
N ILE A 110 4.47 16.27 -8.40
CA ILE A 110 3.19 15.55 -8.16
C ILE A 110 2.63 15.94 -6.79
N ARG A 111 3.50 16.09 -5.78
CA ARG A 111 3.15 16.52 -4.43
C ARG A 111 2.48 17.90 -4.40
N ASN A 112 2.90 18.83 -5.28
CA ASN A 112 2.32 20.17 -5.37
C ASN A 112 0.88 20.15 -5.94
N LYS A 113 0.50 19.11 -6.69
CA LYS A 113 -0.86 18.92 -7.18
C LYS A 113 -1.67 18.10 -6.18
N THR A 114 -2.20 18.80 -5.17
CA THR A 114 -2.97 18.21 -4.05
C THR A 114 -4.07 17.24 -4.48
N LEU A 115 -4.80 17.50 -5.58
CA LEU A 115 -5.83 16.56 -6.07
C LEU A 115 -5.25 15.23 -6.56
N ILE A 116 -4.18 15.27 -7.36
CA ILE A 116 -3.55 14.06 -7.92
C ILE A 116 -2.92 13.24 -6.80
N HIS A 117 -2.19 13.88 -5.88
CA HIS A 117 -1.62 13.21 -4.73
C HIS A 117 -2.71 12.55 -3.88
N THR A 118 -3.83 13.24 -3.60
CA THR A 118 -4.95 12.69 -2.81
C THR A 118 -5.62 11.50 -3.49
N ILE A 119 -5.80 11.55 -4.81
CA ILE A 119 -6.40 10.45 -5.58
C ILE A 119 -5.50 9.22 -5.56
N ILE A 120 -4.21 9.37 -5.91
CA ILE A 120 -3.23 8.27 -5.88
C ILE A 120 -3.14 7.67 -4.48
N SER A 121 -3.21 8.53 -3.47
CA SER A 121 -3.16 8.16 -2.06
C SER A 121 -4.31 7.27 -1.60
N PHE A 122 -5.46 7.36 -2.26
CA PHE A 122 -6.64 6.55 -1.99
C PHE A 122 -6.68 5.30 -2.86
N ILE A 123 -6.25 5.39 -4.12
CA ILE A 123 -6.24 4.26 -5.06
C ILE A 123 -5.32 3.13 -4.58
N ALA A 124 -4.12 3.45 -4.09
CA ALA A 124 -3.20 2.41 -3.67
C ALA A 124 -3.76 1.49 -2.56
N PRO A 125 -4.30 2.03 -1.45
CA PRO A 125 -4.87 1.18 -0.41
C PRO A 125 -6.23 0.57 -0.77
N THR A 126 -7.04 1.15 -1.66
CA THR A 126 -8.26 0.49 -2.15
C THR A 126 -7.92 -0.74 -3.00
N VAL A 127 -6.97 -0.62 -3.94
CA VAL A 127 -6.53 -1.76 -4.74
C VAL A 127 -5.92 -2.82 -3.82
N GLY A 128 -5.13 -2.44 -2.83
CA GLY A 128 -4.57 -3.38 -1.87
C GLY A 128 -5.62 -4.11 -1.03
N LEU A 129 -6.69 -3.42 -0.63
CA LEU A 129 -7.82 -4.02 0.08
C LEU A 129 -8.57 -5.02 -0.80
N ILE A 130 -8.89 -4.65 -2.04
CA ILE A 130 -9.56 -5.53 -3.00
C ILE A 130 -8.70 -6.76 -3.27
N ALA A 131 -7.42 -6.55 -3.55
CA ALA A 131 -6.45 -7.62 -3.77
C ALA A 131 -6.39 -8.57 -2.55
N GLY A 132 -6.29 -8.03 -1.34
CA GLY A 132 -6.31 -8.79 -0.08
C GLY A 132 -7.56 -9.65 0.08
N LEU A 133 -8.74 -9.07 -0.15
CA LEU A 133 -10.02 -9.78 -0.10
C LEU A 133 -10.11 -10.88 -1.16
N VAL A 134 -9.73 -10.58 -2.40
CA VAL A 134 -9.75 -11.54 -3.52
C VAL A 134 -8.80 -12.70 -3.22
N GLY A 135 -7.53 -12.42 -2.89
CA GLY A 135 -6.55 -13.46 -2.59
C GLY A 135 -6.97 -14.36 -1.42
N THR A 136 -7.52 -13.77 -0.36
CA THR A 136 -8.04 -14.51 0.80
C THR A 136 -9.28 -15.33 0.43
N SER A 137 -10.19 -14.78 -0.36
CA SER A 137 -11.42 -15.46 -0.80
C SER A 137 -11.13 -16.61 -1.75
N PHE A 138 -10.16 -16.48 -2.66
CA PHE A 138 -9.75 -17.61 -3.50
C PHE A 138 -9.17 -18.75 -2.67
N PHE A 139 -8.41 -18.43 -1.62
CA PHE A 139 -7.89 -19.47 -0.74
C PHE A 139 -8.98 -20.16 0.08
N TYR A 140 -9.86 -19.42 0.76
CA TYR A 140 -10.86 -20.03 1.66
C TYR A 140 -12.15 -20.46 0.94
N GLY A 141 -12.53 -19.79 -0.14
CA GLY A 141 -13.76 -20.04 -0.90
C GLY A 141 -13.63 -21.13 -1.95
N VAL A 142 -12.51 -21.18 -2.69
CA VAL A 142 -12.29 -22.24 -3.69
C VAL A 142 -11.83 -23.54 -3.03
N ASN A 143 -11.18 -23.47 -1.87
CA ASN A 143 -10.85 -24.64 -1.04
C ASN A 143 -12.07 -25.26 -0.32
N SER A 144 -13.31 -24.92 -0.73
CA SER A 144 -14.50 -25.66 -0.30
C SER A 144 -14.74 -26.95 -1.08
N SER A 145 -14.01 -27.15 -2.20
CA SER A 145 -14.07 -28.40 -2.96
C SER A 145 -13.18 -29.46 -2.30
N SER A 146 -13.80 -30.43 -1.63
CA SER A 146 -13.16 -31.44 -0.79
C SER A 146 -12.38 -32.54 -1.54
N THR A 147 -12.17 -32.41 -2.85
CA THR A 147 -11.57 -33.46 -3.69
C THR A 147 -10.24 -33.08 -4.33
N THR A 148 -9.82 -31.81 -4.26
CA THR A 148 -8.61 -31.32 -4.93
C THR A 148 -7.59 -30.80 -3.93
N HIS A 149 -6.35 -31.29 -4.02
CA HIS A 149 -5.26 -30.82 -3.17
C HIS A 149 -4.69 -29.51 -3.73
N SER A 150 -4.53 -28.51 -2.86
CA SER A 150 -3.80 -27.28 -3.18
C SER A 150 -2.30 -27.43 -2.93
N LEU A 151 -1.49 -26.57 -3.59
CA LEU A 151 -0.03 -26.46 -3.38
C LEU A 151 0.37 -26.44 -1.90
N GLN A 152 -0.35 -25.65 -1.10
CA GLN A 152 -0.10 -25.52 0.32
C GLN A 152 -0.44 -26.81 1.08
N SER A 153 -1.65 -27.35 0.88
CA SER A 153 -2.11 -28.54 1.61
C SER A 153 -1.19 -29.75 1.36
N TRP A 154 -0.79 -29.96 0.10
CA TRP A 154 0.09 -31.06 -0.28
C TRP A 154 1.50 -30.89 0.27
N SER A 155 2.12 -29.71 0.06
CA SER A 155 3.48 -29.48 0.57
C SER A 155 3.55 -29.55 2.09
N CYS A 156 2.49 -29.18 2.80
CA CYS A 156 2.42 -29.31 4.26
C CYS A 156 2.18 -30.75 4.71
N GLN A 157 1.35 -31.54 4.00
CA GLN A 157 1.15 -32.96 4.30
C GLN A 157 2.46 -33.74 4.26
N TRP A 158 3.31 -33.46 3.27
CA TRP A 158 4.59 -34.13 3.08
C TRP A 158 5.78 -33.39 3.71
N SER A 159 5.52 -32.38 4.56
CA SER A 159 6.57 -31.56 5.18
C SER A 159 7.49 -32.31 6.16
N ALA A 160 7.08 -33.50 6.60
CA ALA A 160 7.87 -34.39 7.45
C ALA A 160 8.92 -35.20 6.67
N ILE A 161 8.78 -35.31 5.34
CA ILE A 161 9.75 -36.02 4.50
C ILE A 161 10.87 -35.05 4.13
N ASP A 162 12.08 -35.36 4.58
CA ASP A 162 13.29 -34.62 4.22
C ASP A 162 13.81 -35.14 2.87
N MET A 163 13.93 -34.25 1.89
CA MET A 163 14.42 -34.58 0.55
C MET A 163 15.70 -33.80 0.29
N ASN A 164 16.77 -34.51 -0.09
CA ASN A 164 18.06 -33.90 -0.49
C ASN A 164 18.02 -33.25 -1.88
N MET A 165 16.92 -33.41 -2.61
CA MET A 165 16.70 -32.88 -3.96
C MET A 165 15.37 -32.11 -3.98
N LYS A 166 15.22 -31.16 -4.90
CA LYS A 166 13.95 -30.45 -5.07
C LYS A 166 12.84 -31.44 -5.43
N PRO A 167 11.62 -31.29 -4.87
CA PRO A 167 11.14 -30.19 -4.04
C PRO A 167 11.35 -30.40 -2.53
N HIS A 168 11.81 -29.35 -1.83
CA HIS A 168 11.94 -29.36 -0.37
C HIS A 168 10.59 -29.05 0.30
N PHE A 169 9.72 -30.05 0.48
CA PHE A 169 8.33 -29.88 0.95
C PHE A 169 8.20 -29.05 2.23
N ARG A 170 9.12 -29.23 3.19
CA ARG A 170 9.16 -28.44 4.43
C ARG A 170 9.32 -26.94 4.19
N THR A 171 10.18 -26.57 3.24
CA THR A 171 10.41 -25.18 2.86
C THR A 171 9.20 -24.63 2.11
N LEU A 172 8.67 -25.37 1.13
CA LEU A 172 7.47 -24.97 0.38
C LEU A 172 6.24 -24.75 1.30
N CYS A 173 6.05 -25.61 2.31
CA CYS A 173 4.97 -25.44 3.28
C CYS A 173 5.13 -24.14 4.08
N LYS A 174 6.34 -23.82 4.54
CA LYS A 174 6.60 -22.58 5.28
C LYS A 174 6.40 -21.35 4.40
N GLU A 175 6.88 -21.38 3.17
CA GLU A 175 6.75 -20.28 2.21
C GLU A 175 5.29 -20.00 1.88
N SER A 176 4.52 -21.03 1.52
CA SER A 176 3.09 -20.90 1.20
C SER A 176 2.27 -20.40 2.39
N LYS A 177 2.54 -20.92 3.60
CA LYS A 177 1.89 -20.46 4.84
C LYS A 177 2.24 -18.99 5.16
N THR A 178 3.49 -18.60 4.93
CA THR A 178 3.94 -17.21 5.12
C THR A 178 3.24 -16.26 4.15
N ALA A 179 3.18 -16.63 2.86
CA ALA A 179 2.49 -15.85 1.84
C ALA A 179 1.01 -15.61 2.20
N LEU A 180 0.33 -16.67 2.64
CA LEU A 180 -1.07 -16.59 3.05
C LEU A 180 -1.27 -15.69 4.27
N TYR A 181 -0.48 -15.85 5.33
CA TYR A 181 -0.63 -15.02 6.52
C TYR A 181 -0.37 -13.55 6.22
N LEU A 182 0.67 -13.24 5.43
CA LEU A 182 0.94 -11.88 5.02
C LEU A 182 -0.22 -11.30 4.20
N MET A 183 -0.82 -12.08 3.30
CA MET A 183 -1.97 -11.66 2.52
C MET A 183 -3.20 -11.35 3.39
N VAL A 184 -3.48 -12.18 4.39
CA VAL A 184 -4.57 -11.94 5.34
C VAL A 184 -4.30 -10.68 6.17
N MET A 185 -3.06 -10.50 6.65
CA MET A 185 -2.65 -9.31 7.42
C MET A 185 -2.61 -8.03 6.58
N MET A 186 -2.56 -8.10 5.25
CA MET A 186 -2.72 -6.93 4.39
C MET A 186 -4.11 -6.30 4.54
N ILE A 187 -5.17 -7.07 4.78
CA ILE A 187 -6.54 -6.53 4.88
C ILE A 187 -6.64 -5.46 5.99
N PRO A 188 -6.34 -5.76 7.27
CA PRO A 188 -6.40 -4.74 8.33
C PRO A 188 -5.39 -3.61 8.08
N LEU A 189 -4.21 -3.89 7.54
CA LEU A 189 -3.22 -2.87 7.21
C LEU A 189 -3.79 -1.84 6.22
N GLN A 190 -4.43 -2.30 5.15
CA GLN A 190 -5.02 -1.41 4.14
C GLN A 190 -6.20 -0.61 4.71
N VAL A 191 -7.01 -1.20 5.59
CA VAL A 191 -8.08 -0.48 6.30
C VAL A 191 -7.52 0.66 7.17
N ILE A 192 -6.41 0.44 7.86
CA ILE A 192 -5.74 1.48 8.66
C ILE A 192 -5.22 2.59 7.75
N VAL A 193 -4.54 2.24 6.64
CA VAL A 193 -4.03 3.24 5.68
C VAL A 193 -5.17 4.06 5.08
N MET A 194 -6.27 3.42 4.65
CA MET A 194 -7.48 4.08 4.16
C MET A 194 -8.04 5.07 5.18
N SER A 195 -8.13 4.65 6.44
CA SER A 195 -8.64 5.47 7.53
C SER A 195 -7.76 6.71 7.72
N LEU A 196 -6.44 6.56 7.75
CA LEU A 196 -5.51 7.69 7.86
C LEU A 196 -5.67 8.71 6.72
N VAL A 197 -5.85 8.24 5.48
CA VAL A 197 -6.10 9.10 4.31
C VAL A 197 -7.43 9.85 4.46
N ALA A 198 -8.49 9.14 4.84
CA ALA A 198 -9.82 9.74 5.02
C ALA A 198 -9.82 10.78 6.15
N PHE A 199 -9.21 10.47 7.30
CA PHE A 199 -9.07 11.41 8.41
C PHE A 199 -8.29 12.66 8.02
N GLY A 200 -7.19 12.50 7.28
CA GLY A 200 -6.43 13.63 6.73
C GLY A 200 -7.29 14.53 5.84
N ALA A 201 -8.01 13.93 4.88
CA ALA A 201 -8.85 14.67 3.95
C ALA A 201 -10.03 15.40 4.64
N VAL A 202 -10.67 14.78 5.63
CA VAL A 202 -11.75 15.40 6.41
C VAL A 202 -11.22 16.55 7.26
N ALA A 203 -10.06 16.38 7.89
CA ALA A 203 -9.43 17.44 8.70
C ALA A 203 -9.09 18.67 7.84
N GLU A 204 -8.53 18.46 6.65
CA GLU A 204 -8.23 19.54 5.70
C GLU A 204 -9.49 20.26 5.21
N LYS A 205 -10.56 19.52 4.90
CA LYS A 205 -11.85 20.10 4.50
C LYS A 205 -12.44 20.98 5.61
N LYS A 206 -12.43 20.49 6.86
CA LYS A 206 -12.96 21.25 8.01
C LYS A 206 -12.16 22.53 8.25
N GLN A 207 -10.83 22.48 8.10
CA GLN A 207 -9.99 23.67 8.20
C GLN A 207 -10.30 24.70 7.12
N ARG A 208 -10.42 24.27 5.85
CA ARG A 208 -10.79 25.18 4.74
C ARG A 208 -12.14 25.85 4.99
N GLN A 209 -13.12 25.12 5.51
CA GLN A 209 -14.44 25.68 5.83
C GLN A 209 -14.37 26.74 6.93
N ILE A 210 -13.60 26.50 8.00
CA ILE A 210 -13.41 27.47 9.09
C ILE A 210 -12.78 28.76 8.54
N VAL A 211 -11.73 28.66 7.72
CA VAL A 211 -11.06 29.82 7.12
C VAL A 211 -12.01 30.60 6.20
N VAL A 212 -12.81 29.91 5.38
CA VAL A 212 -13.81 30.56 4.51
C VAL A 212 -14.91 31.24 5.33
N HIS A 213 -15.32 30.64 6.45
CA HIS A 213 -16.34 31.22 7.32
C HIS A 213 -15.84 32.46 8.05
N GLU A 214 -14.61 32.45 8.58
CA GLU A 214 -13.98 33.67 9.14
C GLU A 214 -13.86 34.78 8.10
N ARG A 215 -13.49 34.44 6.85
CA ARG A 215 -13.39 35.44 5.77
C ARG A 215 -14.73 36.06 5.38
N LYS A 216 -15.85 35.34 5.54
CA LYS A 216 -17.20 35.88 5.34
C LYS A 216 -17.72 36.66 6.55
N GLY A 217 -17.20 36.40 7.74
CA GLY A 217 -17.60 37.03 9.00
C GLY A 217 -16.86 38.33 9.31
N SER A 218 -15.68 38.57 8.72
CA SER A 218 -15.00 39.86 8.80
C SER A 218 -15.63 40.88 7.83
N PRO A 219 -16.32 41.92 8.31
CA PRO A 219 -16.64 43.07 7.49
C PRO A 219 -15.32 43.81 7.27
N ALA A 220 -14.70 43.60 6.12
CA ALA A 220 -13.66 44.53 5.68
C ALA A 220 -14.34 45.89 5.46
N MET A 221 -13.79 46.89 6.17
CA MET A 221 -14.20 48.28 6.22
C MET A 221 -14.56 48.81 4.82
N SER A 222 -15.81 49.28 4.67
CA SER A 222 -16.13 50.40 3.77
C SER A 222 -15.66 51.70 4.38
#